data_AF-A0A2T0V6N7-F1
#
_entry.id   AF-A0A2T0V6N7-F1
#
_cell.length_a   1.000
_cell.length_b   1.000
_cell.length_c   1.000
_cell.angle_alpha   90.00
_cell.angle_beta   90.00
_cell.angle_gamma   90.00
#
_symmetry.space_group_name_H-M   'P 1'
#
loop_
_entity.id
_entity.type
_entity.pdbx_description
1 polymer ?
#
loop_
_entity_poly.entity_id
_entity_poly.type
_entity_poly.pdbx_seq_one_letter_code
_entity_poly.pdbx_strand_id
1 'polypeptide(L)'
;MDAERKPIGGFEFWLVGVLQLRRTAAGRLEEYTHDLGASVRTNPHAGGPFCSFSLPHAPRASGVYAIEVAGDLKYVGECENLASRFSATGYGQIAPRNCHSDGQSTNCKLNARILAAAKEGKTTAIWFHSTTKFKEVEKGIIRDLSPPWNGREPRGSRVTMRSTRKDPDQHFPKPCEGSPPTTADFRKAISDLLQVASAEGKASISIEASELHRLVGGYPKPYNRMPMCCAAMRSAMEGNDRFIHQPPKGNGASLKIEYRFPRSA
;
A
#
# COMPACT_ATOMS: atom_id res chain seq x y z
N MET A 1 36.16 1.26 -2.62
CA MET A 1 35.25 1.00 -1.49
C MET A 1 34.03 0.34 -2.09
N ASP A 2 33.81 -0.92 -1.77
CA ASP A 2 32.64 -1.64 -2.26
C ASP A 2 31.39 -1.06 -1.62
N ALA A 3 30.42 -0.68 -2.45
CA ALA A 3 29.13 -0.20 -1.96
C ALA A 3 28.46 -1.32 -1.14
N GLU A 4 27.95 -0.99 0.05
CA GLU A 4 27.19 -1.92 0.88
C GLU A 4 26.04 -2.52 0.07
N ARG A 5 25.82 -3.83 0.19
CA ARG A 5 24.81 -4.57 -0.56
C ARG A 5 23.99 -5.47 0.34
N LYS A 6 22.72 -5.67 -0.01
CA LYS A 6 21.86 -6.63 0.67
C LYS A 6 20.73 -7.14 -0.22
N PRO A 7 20.18 -8.33 0.08
CA PRO A 7 19.00 -8.84 -0.60
C PRO A 7 17.73 -8.14 -0.11
N ILE A 8 16.87 -7.71 -1.04
CA ILE A 8 15.50 -7.24 -0.76
C ILE A 8 14.57 -7.95 -1.75
N GLY A 9 13.69 -8.80 -1.23
CA GLY A 9 12.73 -9.58 -2.03
C GLY A 9 13.39 -10.46 -3.10
N GLY A 10 14.55 -11.04 -2.79
CA GLY A 10 15.29 -11.93 -3.70
C GLY A 10 16.18 -11.23 -4.72
N PHE A 11 16.23 -9.90 -4.72
CA PHE A 11 17.11 -9.11 -5.59
C PHE A 11 18.20 -8.42 -4.78
N GLU A 12 19.39 -8.29 -5.35
CA GLU A 12 20.49 -7.59 -4.70
C GLU A 12 20.35 -6.07 -4.91
N PHE A 13 20.31 -5.33 -3.81
CA PHE A 13 20.32 -3.87 -3.80
C PHE A 13 21.65 -3.38 -3.24
N TRP A 14 22.17 -2.29 -3.78
CA TRP A 14 23.27 -1.56 -3.16
C TRP A 14 22.78 -0.29 -2.48
N LEU A 15 23.46 0.12 -1.41
CA LEU A 15 23.20 1.37 -0.72
C LEU A 15 23.65 2.53 -1.62
N VAL A 16 22.70 3.40 -1.98
CA VAL A 16 23.00 4.66 -2.68
C VAL A 16 23.47 5.71 -1.67
N GLY A 17 22.81 5.76 -0.51
CA GLY A 17 23.19 6.66 0.57
C GLY A 17 22.03 7.03 1.48
N VAL A 18 22.30 7.91 2.44
CA VAL A 18 21.33 8.48 3.36
C VAL A 18 20.85 9.83 2.83
N LEU A 19 19.55 10.09 2.91
CA LEU A 19 18.97 11.37 2.49
C LEU A 19 19.51 12.53 3.33
N GLN A 20 19.90 13.60 2.66
CA GLN A 20 20.36 14.84 3.29
C GLN A 20 19.20 15.84 3.29
N LEU A 21 18.50 15.94 4.42
CA LEU A 21 17.45 16.93 4.60
C LEU A 21 18.04 18.31 4.87
N ARG A 22 17.43 19.33 4.26
CA ARG A 22 17.79 20.72 4.48
C ARG A 22 17.49 21.13 5.93
N ARG A 23 18.40 21.88 6.52
CA ARG A 23 18.32 22.38 7.89
C ARG A 23 18.69 23.86 7.91
N THR A 24 18.13 24.58 8.87
CA THR A 24 18.49 25.98 9.14
C THR A 24 19.92 26.07 9.70
N ALA A 25 20.48 27.28 9.77
CA ALA A 25 21.77 27.51 10.42
C ALA A 25 21.84 27.02 11.88
N ALA A 26 20.70 26.96 12.57
CA ALA A 26 20.58 26.42 13.93
C ALA A 26 20.40 24.89 13.97
N GLY A 27 20.52 24.19 12.85
CA GLY A 27 20.43 22.73 12.75
C GLY A 27 19.00 22.15 12.76
N ARG A 28 17.97 23.00 12.80
CA ARG A 28 16.56 22.55 12.79
C ARG A 28 16.15 22.13 11.38
N LEU A 29 15.30 21.11 11.26
CA LEU A 29 14.74 20.71 9.97
C LEU A 29 13.93 21.86 9.37
N GLU A 30 14.21 22.15 8.09
CA GLU A 30 13.38 23.10 7.34
C GLU A 30 12.13 22.39 6.82
N GLU A 31 10.98 23.00 7.11
CA GLU A 31 9.69 22.51 6.66
C GLU A 31 8.82 23.63 6.11
N TYR A 32 7.90 23.27 5.23
CA TYR A 32 7.01 24.21 4.58
C TYR A 32 5.68 23.56 4.18
N THR A 33 4.67 24.38 3.94
CA THR A 33 3.37 24.00 3.40
C THR A 33 3.01 24.92 2.24
N HIS A 34 2.14 24.46 1.33
CA HIS A 34 1.64 25.31 0.25
C HIS A 34 0.26 25.86 0.60
N ASP A 35 0.07 27.15 0.38
CA ASP A 35 -1.26 27.75 0.31
C ASP A 35 -1.77 27.65 -1.13
N LEU A 36 -2.76 26.78 -1.35
CA LEU A 36 -3.31 26.48 -2.68
C LEU A 36 -4.59 27.28 -2.99
N GLY A 37 -5.06 28.10 -2.05
CA GLY A 37 -6.34 28.78 -2.15
C GLY A 37 -7.56 27.85 -1.96
N ALA A 38 -8.63 28.39 -1.40
CA ALA A 38 -9.81 27.62 -0.96
C ALA A 38 -10.57 26.87 -2.08
N SER A 39 -10.38 27.25 -3.35
CA SER A 39 -11.06 26.64 -4.50
C SER A 39 -10.35 25.42 -5.07
N VAL A 40 -9.09 25.17 -4.68
CA VAL A 40 -8.31 24.05 -5.23
C VAL A 40 -8.68 22.75 -4.55
N ARG A 41 -9.14 21.77 -5.34
CA ARG A 41 -9.30 20.39 -4.87
C ARG A 41 -7.92 19.75 -4.73
N THR A 42 -7.59 19.35 -3.51
CA THR A 42 -6.29 18.78 -3.16
C THR A 42 -6.32 17.25 -3.11
N ASN A 43 -5.15 16.63 -3.20
CA ASN A 43 -5.00 15.20 -2.95
C ASN A 43 -4.91 14.91 -1.44
N PRO A 44 -5.07 13.65 -1.00
CA PRO A 44 -5.09 13.28 0.42
C PRO A 44 -3.82 13.63 1.22
N HIS A 45 -2.68 13.85 0.55
CA HIS A 45 -1.39 14.11 1.18
C HIS A 45 -0.92 15.56 0.99
N ALA A 46 -1.80 16.45 0.51
CA ALA A 46 -1.49 17.84 0.21
C ALA A 46 -1.29 18.73 1.45
N GLY A 47 -1.77 18.30 2.63
CA GLY A 47 -1.74 19.11 3.84
C GLY A 47 -0.33 19.40 4.40
N GLY A 48 0.69 18.66 3.94
CA GLY A 48 2.04 18.77 4.47
C GLY A 48 2.13 18.43 5.96
N PRO A 49 3.16 18.92 6.68
CA PRO A 49 4.28 19.70 6.14
C PRO A 49 5.18 18.87 5.21
N PHE A 50 5.98 19.57 4.42
CA PHE A 50 6.96 19.00 3.51
C PHE A 50 8.36 19.50 3.86
N CYS A 51 9.38 18.80 3.39
CA CYS A 51 10.78 19.18 3.53
C CYS A 51 11.49 19.22 2.18
N SER A 52 12.67 19.81 2.15
CA SER A 52 13.59 19.69 1.02
C SER A 52 14.73 18.74 1.38
N PHE A 53 15.07 17.82 0.49
CA PHE A 53 16.22 16.92 0.67
C PHE A 53 16.91 16.59 -0.64
N SER A 54 18.12 16.04 -0.53
CA SER A 54 18.89 15.50 -1.65
C SER A 54 19.37 14.08 -1.35
N LEU A 55 19.62 13.32 -2.42
CA LEU A 55 20.36 12.07 -2.39
C LEU A 55 21.63 12.27 -3.22
N PRO A 56 22.77 12.63 -2.60
CA PRO A 56 24.03 12.76 -3.30
C PRO A 56 24.40 11.46 -4.03
N HIS A 57 25.04 11.60 -5.18
CA HIS A 57 25.52 10.46 -5.99
C HIS A 57 24.44 9.48 -6.46
N ALA A 58 23.17 9.89 -6.48
CA ALA A 58 22.11 9.09 -7.07
C ALA A 58 22.41 8.76 -8.55
N PRO A 59 22.41 7.47 -8.96
CA PRO A 59 22.70 7.08 -10.33
C PRO A 59 21.63 7.59 -11.30
N ARG A 60 22.07 7.92 -12.52
CA ARG A 60 21.18 8.19 -13.66
C ARG A 60 20.83 6.88 -14.37
N ALA A 61 20.13 6.00 -13.67
CA ALA A 61 19.78 4.67 -14.16
C ALA A 61 18.33 4.30 -13.82
N SER A 62 17.76 3.40 -14.62
CA SER A 62 16.46 2.79 -14.38
C SER A 62 16.58 1.60 -13.44
N GLY A 63 15.53 1.35 -12.67
CA GLY A 63 15.53 0.29 -11.68
C GLY A 63 14.45 0.43 -10.61
N VAL A 64 14.66 -0.32 -9.53
CA VAL A 64 13.82 -0.33 -8.33
C VAL A 64 14.62 0.22 -7.17
N TYR A 65 14.03 1.12 -6.39
CA TYR A 65 14.61 1.61 -5.15
C TYR A 65 13.79 1.18 -3.95
N ALA A 66 14.45 1.09 -2.80
CA ALA A 66 13.84 0.86 -1.51
C ALA A 66 14.19 2.00 -0.55
N ILE A 67 13.19 2.47 0.18
CA ILE A 67 13.35 3.46 1.26
C ILE A 67 13.33 2.70 2.58
N GLU A 68 14.41 2.84 3.32
CA GLU A 68 14.52 2.34 4.68
C GLU A 68 14.61 3.47 5.67
N VAL A 69 13.95 3.29 6.80
CA VAL A 69 14.00 4.25 7.91
C VAL A 69 14.45 3.51 9.15
N ALA A 70 15.59 3.93 9.72
CA ALA A 70 16.21 3.27 10.87
C ALA A 70 16.38 1.75 10.69
N GLY A 71 16.72 1.30 9.47
CA GLY A 71 16.93 -0.11 9.12
C GLY A 71 15.67 -0.88 8.70
N ASP A 72 14.47 -0.31 8.88
CA ASP A 72 13.23 -0.96 8.45
C ASP A 72 12.86 -0.58 7.01
N LEU A 73 12.55 -1.58 6.18
CA LEU A 73 11.96 -1.37 4.85
C LEU A 73 10.58 -0.71 4.96
N LYS A 74 10.47 0.53 4.49
CA LYS A 74 9.21 1.28 4.52
C LYS A 74 8.54 1.36 3.16
N TYR A 75 9.30 1.55 2.09
CA TYR A 75 8.75 1.72 0.74
C TYR A 75 9.62 1.05 -0.32
N VAL A 76 8.99 0.59 -1.39
CA VAL A 76 9.67 0.15 -2.63
C VAL A 76 9.01 0.87 -3.80
N GLY A 77 9.80 1.38 -4.73
CA GLY A 77 9.26 2.08 -5.90
C GLY A 77 10.13 1.89 -7.14
N GLU A 78 9.57 2.21 -8.30
CA GLU A 78 10.30 2.18 -9.56
C GLU A 78 10.67 3.57 -10.09
N CYS A 79 11.72 3.61 -10.91
CA CYS A 79 12.06 4.78 -11.69
C CYS A 79 12.77 4.43 -13.00
N GLU A 80 12.58 5.27 -14.01
CA GLU A 80 13.42 5.33 -15.20
C GLU A 80 14.78 6.01 -14.93
N ASN A 81 14.82 6.90 -13.94
CA ASN A 81 16.03 7.61 -13.53
C ASN A 81 15.98 7.93 -12.03
N LEU A 82 16.87 7.30 -11.25
CA LEU A 82 16.89 7.48 -9.80
C LEU A 82 17.28 8.91 -9.39
N ALA A 83 18.27 9.51 -10.05
CA ALA A 83 18.70 10.88 -9.78
C ALA A 83 17.53 11.87 -9.93
N SER A 84 16.74 11.76 -11.00
CA SER A 84 15.57 12.61 -11.21
C SER A 84 14.43 12.31 -10.23
N ARG A 85 14.28 11.06 -9.77
CA ARG A 85 13.24 10.65 -8.81
C ARG A 85 13.48 11.23 -7.41
N PHE A 86 14.74 11.33 -6.99
CA PHE A 86 15.15 11.86 -5.68
C PHE A 86 15.65 13.32 -5.72
N SER A 87 15.45 14.01 -6.85
CA SER A 87 15.77 15.44 -6.99
C SER A 87 14.59 16.33 -6.57
N ALA A 88 14.78 17.66 -6.69
CA ALA A 88 13.75 18.67 -6.50
C ALA A 88 12.56 18.55 -7.46
N THR A 89 12.68 17.84 -8.59
CA THR A 89 11.57 17.57 -9.51
C THR A 89 10.79 16.30 -9.16
N GLY A 90 11.29 15.51 -8.21
CA GLY A 90 10.70 14.26 -7.75
C GLY A 90 10.23 14.36 -6.30
N TYR A 91 10.83 13.57 -5.42
CA TYR A 91 10.49 13.56 -3.99
C TYR A 91 11.22 14.62 -3.17
N GLY A 92 12.36 15.11 -3.66
CA GLY A 92 13.26 15.98 -2.90
C GLY A 92 12.71 17.38 -2.64
N GLN A 93 11.69 17.81 -3.38
CA GLN A 93 10.93 19.03 -3.10
C GLN A 93 9.51 18.89 -3.64
N ILE A 94 8.52 19.26 -2.85
CA ILE A 94 7.11 19.29 -3.25
C ILE A 94 6.78 20.67 -3.80
N ALA A 95 6.28 20.73 -5.04
CA ALA A 95 5.74 21.93 -5.66
C ALA A 95 4.21 22.02 -5.42
N PRO A 96 3.61 23.22 -5.50
CA PRO A 96 2.17 23.41 -5.33
C PRO A 96 1.35 22.46 -6.21
N ARG A 97 1.72 22.32 -7.49
CA ARG A 97 1.04 21.46 -8.47
C ARG A 97 0.95 19.99 -8.03
N ASN A 98 1.93 19.48 -7.29
CA ASN A 98 1.89 18.10 -6.79
C ASN A 98 0.71 17.87 -5.84
N CYS A 99 0.30 18.91 -5.11
CA CYS A 99 -0.72 18.87 -4.06
C CYS A 99 -2.16 18.89 -4.59
N HIS A 100 -2.35 19.16 -5.88
CA HIS A 100 -3.68 19.13 -6.51
C HIS A 100 -4.22 17.70 -6.56
N SER A 101 -5.54 17.56 -6.66
CA SER A 101 -6.25 16.26 -6.68
C SER A 101 -5.83 15.34 -7.84
N ASP A 102 -5.43 15.91 -8.98
CA ASP A 102 -4.87 15.24 -10.15
C ASP A 102 -3.32 15.29 -10.18
N GLY A 103 -2.70 15.79 -9.11
CA GLY A 103 -1.25 15.89 -8.95
C GLY A 103 -0.59 14.56 -8.53
N GLN A 104 0.73 14.62 -8.36
CA GLN A 104 1.55 13.46 -7.97
C GLN A 104 1.48 13.21 -6.45
N SER A 105 0.34 12.69 -5.99
CA SER A 105 0.06 12.40 -4.57
C SER A 105 1.14 11.56 -3.86
N THR A 106 1.79 10.64 -4.58
CA THR A 106 2.90 9.83 -4.03
C THR A 106 4.08 10.68 -3.59
N ASN A 107 4.41 11.76 -4.30
CA ASN A 107 5.52 12.63 -3.91
C ASN A 107 5.21 13.29 -2.57
N CYS A 108 4.02 13.87 -2.45
CA CYS A 108 3.54 14.47 -1.20
C CYS A 108 3.58 13.46 -0.04
N LYS A 109 3.07 12.24 -0.26
CA LYS A 109 3.06 11.16 0.73
C LYS A 109 4.46 10.80 1.22
N LEU A 110 5.39 10.53 0.30
CA LEU A 110 6.73 10.08 0.67
C LEU A 110 7.53 11.19 1.34
N ASN A 111 7.45 12.42 0.83
CA ASN A 111 8.15 13.55 1.42
C ASN A 111 7.66 13.83 2.85
N ALA A 112 6.34 13.87 3.08
CA ALA A 112 5.78 14.08 4.42
C ALA A 112 6.22 12.97 5.41
N ARG A 113 6.27 11.72 4.96
CA ARG A 113 6.72 10.58 5.79
C ARG A 113 8.22 10.60 6.10
N ILE A 114 9.04 11.02 5.14
CA ILE A 114 10.48 11.22 5.34
C ILE A 114 10.71 12.35 6.37
N LEU A 115 9.98 13.45 6.27
CA LEU A 115 10.02 14.53 7.26
C LEU A 115 9.60 14.03 8.65
N ALA A 116 8.49 13.30 8.76
CA ALA A 116 8.02 12.75 10.03
C ALA A 116 9.08 11.84 10.68
N ALA A 117 9.69 10.93 9.89
CA ALA A 117 10.78 10.09 10.36
C ALA A 117 11.99 10.90 10.85
N ALA A 118 12.37 11.95 10.12
CA ALA A 118 13.49 12.80 10.50
C ALA A 118 13.22 13.63 11.77
N LYS A 119 11.97 14.04 12.01
CA LYS A 119 11.55 14.69 13.27
C LYS A 119 11.70 13.76 14.48
N GLU A 120 11.54 12.46 14.28
CA GLU A 120 11.80 11.43 15.28
C GLU A 120 13.31 11.09 15.41
N GLY A 121 14.19 11.82 14.71
CA GLY A 121 15.63 11.58 14.72
C GLY A 121 16.08 10.36 13.89
N LYS A 122 15.19 9.78 13.09
CA LYS A 122 15.50 8.59 12.28
C LYS A 122 16.16 8.96 10.97
N THR A 123 17.16 8.18 10.57
CA THR A 123 17.84 8.31 9.27
C THR A 123 17.06 7.56 8.18
N THR A 124 17.05 8.12 6.97
CA THR A 124 16.41 7.50 5.80
C THR A 124 17.47 7.09 4.78
N ALA A 125 17.61 5.79 4.54
CA ALA A 125 18.55 5.22 3.58
C ALA A 125 17.85 4.80 2.29
N ILE A 126 18.51 5.02 1.16
CA ILE A 126 18.02 4.65 -0.16
C ILE A 126 18.88 3.53 -0.72
N TRP A 127 18.22 2.44 -1.06
CA TRP A 127 18.79 1.26 -1.69
C TRP A 127 18.33 1.19 -3.13
N PHE A 128 19.17 0.69 -4.04
CA PHE A 128 18.82 0.61 -5.45
C PHE A 128 19.25 -0.71 -6.09
N HIS A 129 18.42 -1.19 -7.01
CA HIS A 129 18.66 -2.32 -7.90
C HIS A 129 18.41 -1.85 -9.33
N SER A 130 19.46 -1.70 -10.14
CA SER A 130 19.28 -1.33 -11.54
C SER A 130 18.77 -2.50 -12.37
N THR A 131 17.73 -2.24 -13.14
CA THR A 131 17.09 -3.22 -14.00
C THR A 131 16.16 -2.51 -14.98
N THR A 132 16.00 -3.07 -16.18
CA THR A 132 14.98 -2.62 -17.14
C THR A 132 13.61 -3.25 -16.87
N LYS A 133 13.55 -4.32 -16.06
CA LYS A 133 12.30 -5.01 -15.67
C LYS A 133 11.73 -4.46 -14.36
N PHE A 134 11.96 -3.18 -14.08
CA PHE A 134 11.68 -2.56 -12.78
C PHE A 134 10.22 -2.71 -12.34
N LYS A 135 9.25 -2.70 -13.27
CA LYS A 135 7.83 -2.92 -12.95
C LYS A 135 7.55 -4.31 -12.40
N GLU A 136 8.19 -5.34 -12.94
CA GLU A 136 7.99 -6.73 -12.48
C GLU A 136 8.66 -6.95 -11.12
N VAL A 137 9.88 -6.44 -10.98
CA VAL A 137 10.68 -6.52 -9.75
C VAL A 137 9.99 -5.79 -8.60
N GLU A 138 9.62 -4.51 -8.78
CA GLU A 138 8.94 -3.69 -7.76
C GLU A 138 7.67 -4.40 -7.27
N LYS A 139 6.82 -4.83 -8.20
CA LYS A 139 5.56 -5.48 -7.90
C LYS A 139 5.77 -6.81 -7.15
N GLY A 140 6.80 -7.58 -7.51
CA GLY A 140 7.20 -8.80 -6.80
C GLY A 140 7.58 -8.51 -5.34
N ILE A 141 8.49 -7.55 -5.13
CA ILE A 141 8.95 -7.17 -3.78
C ILE A 141 7.79 -6.62 -2.93
N ILE A 142 6.95 -5.75 -3.47
CA ILE A 142 5.79 -5.20 -2.75
C ILE A 142 4.84 -6.32 -2.32
N ARG A 143 4.59 -7.31 -3.20
CA ARG A 143 3.73 -8.46 -2.88
C ARG A 143 4.32 -9.30 -1.74
N ASP A 144 5.62 -9.59 -1.82
CA ASP A 144 6.27 -10.51 -0.88
C ASP A 144 6.51 -9.88 0.49
N LEU A 145 6.82 -8.58 0.53
CA LEU A 145 7.23 -7.89 1.76
C LEU A 145 6.20 -6.91 2.32
N SER A 146 5.18 -6.55 1.53
CA SER A 146 4.12 -5.59 1.90
C SER A 146 4.62 -4.34 2.65
N PRO A 147 5.56 -3.55 2.09
CA PRO A 147 6.13 -2.41 2.82
C PRO A 147 5.03 -1.40 3.23
N PRO A 148 5.08 -0.88 4.47
CA PRO A 148 3.98 -0.13 5.06
C PRO A 148 3.64 1.16 4.30
N TRP A 149 4.57 1.70 3.50
CA TRP A 149 4.33 2.92 2.75
C TRP A 149 3.81 2.71 1.31
N ASN A 150 3.79 1.48 0.80
CA ASN A 150 3.25 1.16 -0.52
C ASN A 150 1.71 1.11 -0.54
N GLY A 151 1.10 0.71 0.58
CA GLY A 151 -0.35 0.61 0.73
C GLY A 151 -1.08 1.96 0.78
N ARG A 152 -2.41 1.90 0.64
CA ARG A 152 -3.31 3.00 1.02
C ARG A 152 -3.43 3.02 2.54
N GLU A 153 -3.37 4.21 3.14
CA GLU A 153 -3.71 4.35 4.56
C GLU A 153 -5.14 3.86 4.79
N PRO A 154 -5.40 3.13 5.88
CA PRO A 154 -6.77 2.90 6.33
C PRO A 154 -7.46 4.25 6.52
N ARG A 155 -8.57 4.48 5.80
CA ARG A 155 -9.38 5.69 6.01
C ARG A 155 -10.00 5.61 7.42
N GLY A 156 -9.50 6.45 8.32
CA GLY A 156 -10.18 6.83 9.55
C GLY A 156 -10.33 5.71 10.59
N SER A 157 -9.31 5.54 11.42
CA SER A 157 -9.49 5.04 12.78
C SER A 157 -10.28 6.07 13.58
N ARG A 158 -11.61 6.00 13.49
CA ARG A 158 -12.49 6.53 14.54
C ARG A 158 -12.29 5.62 15.74
N VAL A 159 -11.58 6.13 16.75
CA VAL A 159 -11.34 5.46 18.02
C VAL A 159 -12.66 4.95 18.58
N THR A 160 -12.85 3.63 18.60
CA THR A 160 -13.69 2.97 19.60
C THR A 160 -12.77 2.12 20.44
N MET A 161 -12.41 2.66 21.61
CA MET A 161 -11.88 1.83 22.69
C MET A 161 -12.89 0.72 22.98
N ARG A 162 -12.50 -0.53 22.78
CA ARG A 162 -12.74 -1.62 23.72
C ARG A 162 -11.74 -2.75 23.48
N SER A 163 -10.85 -2.85 24.47
CA SER A 163 -10.02 -3.99 24.82
C SER A 163 -10.86 -5.27 24.92
N THR A 164 -10.38 -6.39 24.34
CA THR A 164 -9.77 -7.50 25.10
C THR A 164 -9.06 -8.47 24.15
N ARG A 165 -7.99 -9.09 24.66
CA ARG A 165 -6.95 -9.91 24.01
C ARG A 165 -7.47 -11.25 23.46
N LYS A 166 -6.84 -11.80 22.40
CA LYS A 166 -5.90 -12.95 22.48
C LYS A 166 -5.36 -13.38 21.10
N ASP A 167 -4.14 -13.89 21.17
CA ASP A 167 -3.18 -14.37 20.18
C ASP A 167 -3.46 -15.87 19.82
N PRO A 168 -2.60 -16.58 19.07
CA PRO A 168 -2.58 -16.85 17.63
C PRO A 168 -3.01 -18.31 17.29
N ASP A 169 -2.95 -18.67 16.00
CA ASP A 169 -3.01 -20.03 15.42
C ASP A 169 -4.35 -20.44 14.77
N GLN A 170 -4.49 -20.10 13.48
CA GLN A 170 -5.32 -20.86 12.54
C GLN A 170 -4.53 -21.06 11.25
N HIS A 171 -3.87 -22.21 11.18
CA HIS A 171 -3.22 -22.75 10.00
C HIS A 171 -4.27 -23.08 8.92
N PHE A 172 -4.51 -22.16 7.98
CA PHE A 172 -5.27 -22.48 6.78
C PHE A 172 -4.34 -23.16 5.76
N PRO A 173 -4.70 -24.35 5.24
CA PRO A 173 -3.91 -25.01 4.21
C PRO A 173 -3.90 -24.12 2.95
N LYS A 174 -2.70 -23.68 2.56
CA LYS A 174 -2.46 -23.00 1.29
C LYS A 174 -2.81 -23.97 0.14
N PRO A 175 -3.69 -23.61 -0.81
CA PRO A 175 -3.84 -24.38 -2.04
C PRO A 175 -2.54 -24.30 -2.85
N CYS A 176 -2.01 -25.47 -3.21
CA CYS A 176 -0.81 -25.60 -4.02
C CYS A 176 -1.08 -25.24 -5.50
N GLU A 177 -0.15 -24.46 -6.05
CA GLU A 177 0.33 -24.43 -7.43
C GLU A 177 -0.65 -24.17 -8.61
N GLY A 178 -0.49 -22.98 -9.20
CA GLY A 178 -0.40 -22.84 -10.66
C GLY A 178 -1.67 -22.55 -11.46
N SER A 179 -2.86 -22.76 -10.91
CA SER A 179 -4.11 -22.49 -11.65
C SER A 179 -4.73 -21.14 -11.29
N PRO A 180 -5.26 -20.38 -12.26
CA PRO A 180 -5.89 -19.09 -11.97
C PRO A 180 -7.18 -19.26 -11.15
N PRO A 181 -7.45 -18.43 -10.12
CA PRO A 181 -8.63 -18.57 -9.27
C PRO A 181 -9.93 -18.49 -10.09
N THR A 182 -10.74 -19.51 -9.98
CA THR A 182 -12.04 -19.66 -10.65
C THR A 182 -13.15 -19.05 -9.81
N THR A 183 -14.34 -18.83 -10.40
CA THR A 183 -15.54 -18.43 -9.64
C THR A 183 -15.90 -19.46 -8.56
N ALA A 184 -15.59 -20.74 -8.76
CA ALA A 184 -15.81 -21.79 -7.76
C ALA A 184 -14.92 -21.59 -6.53
N ASP A 185 -13.67 -21.19 -6.72
CA ASP A 185 -12.75 -20.91 -5.61
C ASP A 185 -13.23 -19.73 -4.76
N PHE A 186 -13.75 -18.68 -5.41
CA PHE A 186 -14.37 -17.54 -4.72
C PHE A 186 -15.63 -17.96 -3.94
N ARG A 187 -16.49 -18.80 -4.54
CA ARG A 187 -17.68 -19.31 -3.85
C ARG A 187 -17.30 -20.17 -2.65
N LYS A 188 -16.31 -21.05 -2.80
CA LYS A 188 -15.83 -21.90 -1.71
C LYS A 188 -15.33 -21.06 -0.54
N ALA A 189 -14.48 -20.06 -0.79
CA ALA A 189 -13.96 -19.21 0.27
C ALA A 189 -15.05 -18.37 0.96
N ILE A 190 -16.05 -17.87 0.23
CA ILE A 190 -17.21 -17.22 0.86
C ILE A 190 -17.95 -18.22 1.76
N SER A 191 -18.22 -19.43 1.27
CA SER A 191 -18.90 -20.47 2.06
C SER A 191 -18.12 -20.82 3.33
N ASP A 192 -16.80 -20.98 3.23
CA ASP A 192 -15.94 -21.30 4.37
C ASP A 192 -15.99 -20.16 5.42
N LEU A 193 -15.93 -18.90 4.99
CA LEU A 193 -16.06 -17.73 5.87
C LEU A 193 -17.44 -17.65 6.54
N LEU A 194 -18.51 -17.96 5.81
CA LEU A 194 -19.87 -17.99 6.36
C LEU A 194 -20.04 -19.13 7.37
N GLN A 195 -19.49 -20.30 7.08
CA GLN A 195 -19.56 -21.45 7.98
C GLN A 195 -18.82 -21.19 9.29
N VAL A 196 -17.61 -20.62 9.24
CA VAL A 196 -16.86 -20.22 10.43
C VAL A 196 -17.62 -19.18 11.25
N ALA A 197 -18.15 -18.13 10.60
CA ALA A 197 -18.91 -17.10 11.29
C ALA A 197 -20.21 -17.62 11.94
N SER A 198 -20.89 -18.56 11.27
CA SER A 198 -22.07 -19.24 11.80
C SER A 198 -21.72 -20.12 13.00
N ALA A 199 -20.64 -20.90 12.91
CA ALA A 199 -20.16 -21.74 14.01
C ALA A 199 -19.71 -20.93 15.24
N GLU A 200 -19.19 -19.73 15.03
CA GLU A 200 -18.86 -18.77 16.08
C GLU A 200 -20.09 -18.05 16.67
N GLY A 201 -21.30 -18.32 16.16
CA GLY A 201 -22.54 -17.72 16.65
C GLY A 201 -22.70 -16.24 16.31
N LYS A 202 -22.01 -15.74 15.28
CA LYS A 202 -22.11 -14.33 14.85
C LYS A 202 -23.47 -14.07 14.22
N ALA A 203 -24.05 -12.90 14.51
CA ALA A 203 -25.31 -12.45 13.89
C ALA A 203 -25.12 -11.96 12.44
N SER A 204 -23.92 -11.48 12.09
CA SER A 204 -23.54 -11.12 10.72
C SER A 204 -22.01 -11.16 10.53
N ILE A 205 -21.58 -11.27 9.29
CA ILE A 205 -20.19 -11.10 8.86
C ILE A 205 -20.16 -10.13 7.68
N SER A 206 -19.16 -9.24 7.64
CA SER A 206 -18.94 -8.38 6.49
C SER A 206 -17.73 -8.84 5.69
N ILE A 207 -17.92 -9.06 4.39
CA ILE A 207 -16.87 -9.48 3.47
C ILE A 207 -16.64 -8.37 2.44
N GLU A 208 -15.39 -7.98 2.25
CA GLU A 208 -14.96 -7.02 1.22
C GLU A 208 -14.34 -7.75 0.02
N ALA A 209 -14.70 -7.31 -1.19
CA ALA A 209 -14.19 -7.90 -2.43
C ALA A 209 -12.67 -7.85 -2.55
N SER A 210 -12.01 -6.78 -2.05
CA SER A 210 -10.55 -6.68 -2.06
C SER A 210 -9.86 -7.73 -1.17
N GLU A 211 -10.51 -8.09 -0.05
CA GLU A 211 -9.99 -9.05 0.93
C GLU A 211 -10.22 -10.47 0.45
N LEU A 212 -11.45 -10.78 0.01
CA LEU A 212 -11.78 -12.07 -0.62
C LEU A 212 -10.89 -12.34 -1.84
N HIS A 213 -10.64 -11.32 -2.66
CA HIS A 213 -9.77 -11.45 -3.82
C HIS A 213 -8.31 -11.74 -3.45
N ARG A 214 -7.81 -11.18 -2.35
CA ARG A 214 -6.47 -11.47 -1.83
C ARG A 214 -6.39 -12.87 -1.24
N LEU A 215 -7.46 -13.31 -0.56
CA LEU A 215 -7.55 -14.62 0.08
C LEU A 215 -7.51 -15.76 -0.94
N VAL A 216 -8.29 -15.66 -2.02
CA VAL A 216 -8.45 -16.74 -3.02
C VAL A 216 -7.44 -16.63 -4.16
N GLY A 217 -7.17 -15.41 -4.60
CA GLY A 217 -6.56 -15.17 -5.90
C GLY A 217 -5.05 -15.00 -5.89
N GLY A 218 -4.34 -15.84 -5.13
CA GLY A 218 -2.87 -15.84 -4.98
C GLY A 218 -2.12 -15.19 -6.16
N TYR A 219 -1.26 -14.21 -5.84
CA TYR A 219 -0.56 -13.36 -6.80
C TYR A 219 0.63 -14.06 -7.47
N PRO A 220 1.01 -13.77 -8.75
CA PRO A 220 0.47 -12.76 -9.68
C PRO A 220 -0.14 -13.32 -10.97
N LYS A 221 -1.03 -12.54 -11.62
CA LYS A 221 -1.00 -12.05 -13.03
C LYS A 221 -2.42 -11.55 -13.47
N PRO A 222 -2.64 -11.15 -14.74
CA PRO A 222 -2.86 -9.79 -15.25
C PRO A 222 -4.34 -9.47 -15.58
N TYR A 223 -5.31 -10.21 -15.01
CA TYR A 223 -6.69 -10.15 -15.48
C TYR A 223 -7.60 -9.43 -14.51
N ASN A 224 -8.53 -8.65 -15.07
CA ASN A 224 -9.62 -7.97 -14.39
C ASN A 224 -10.63 -9.00 -13.86
N ARG A 225 -10.25 -9.82 -12.88
CA ARG A 225 -11.07 -10.89 -12.28
C ARG A 225 -12.00 -10.39 -11.18
N MET A 226 -11.89 -9.11 -10.85
CA MET A 226 -12.76 -8.41 -9.91
C MET A 226 -14.27 -8.55 -10.24
N PRO A 227 -14.73 -8.52 -11.52
CA PRO A 227 -16.12 -8.82 -11.86
C PRO A 227 -16.56 -10.22 -11.44
N MET A 228 -15.69 -11.24 -11.55
CA MET A 228 -16.02 -12.62 -11.12
C MET A 228 -16.10 -12.73 -9.60
N CYS A 229 -15.19 -12.10 -8.88
CA CYS A 229 -15.26 -11.99 -7.42
C CYS A 229 -16.54 -11.27 -6.96
N CYS A 230 -16.87 -10.14 -7.57
CA CYS A 230 -18.10 -9.39 -7.28
C CYS A 230 -19.35 -10.21 -7.60
N ALA A 231 -19.36 -10.95 -8.71
CA ALA A 231 -20.46 -11.83 -9.09
C ALA A 231 -20.64 -12.96 -8.06
N ALA A 232 -19.56 -13.63 -7.64
CA ALA A 232 -19.61 -14.67 -6.62
C ALA A 232 -20.18 -14.14 -5.28
N MET A 233 -19.73 -12.96 -4.84
CA MET A 233 -20.25 -12.32 -3.63
C MET A 233 -21.75 -12.01 -3.72
N ARG A 234 -22.23 -11.48 -4.84
CA ARG A 234 -23.67 -11.22 -5.04
C ARG A 234 -24.48 -12.51 -5.12
N SER A 235 -23.97 -13.54 -5.79
CA SER A 235 -24.66 -14.83 -5.90
C SER A 235 -24.76 -15.57 -4.56
N ALA A 236 -23.87 -15.28 -3.61
CA ALA A 236 -23.92 -15.83 -2.27
C ALA A 236 -24.91 -15.10 -1.34
N MET A 237 -25.57 -14.04 -1.81
CA MET A 237 -26.53 -13.30 -0.99
C MET A 237 -27.86 -14.05 -0.84
N GLU A 238 -28.42 -14.00 0.36
CA GLU A 238 -29.79 -14.40 0.69
C GLU A 238 -30.63 -13.17 1.05
N GLY A 239 -31.94 -13.33 1.21
CA GLY A 239 -32.88 -12.21 1.36
C GLY A 239 -32.61 -11.25 2.53
N ASN A 240 -31.87 -11.69 3.55
CA ASN A 240 -31.53 -10.87 4.71
C ASN A 240 -30.21 -10.09 4.57
N ASP A 241 -29.45 -10.30 3.50
CA ASP A 241 -28.13 -9.70 3.31
C ASP A 241 -28.21 -8.26 2.82
N ARG A 242 -27.19 -7.47 3.15
CA ARG A 242 -27.17 -6.04 2.84
C ARG A 242 -25.87 -5.61 2.21
N PHE A 243 -25.96 -4.74 1.21
CA PHE A 243 -24.80 -4.04 0.70
C PHE A 243 -24.40 -2.92 1.66
N ILE A 244 -23.18 -3.00 2.19
CA ILE A 244 -22.60 -1.93 3.02
C ILE A 244 -22.00 -0.84 2.12
N HIS A 245 -21.40 -1.24 0.99
CA HIS A 245 -20.83 -0.31 0.03
C HIS A 245 -20.83 -0.93 -1.38
N GLN A 246 -21.34 -0.19 -2.37
CA GLN A 246 -21.27 -0.56 -3.79
C GLN A 246 -20.51 0.51 -4.58
N PRO A 247 -19.53 0.14 -5.42
CA PRO A 247 -18.90 1.09 -6.33
C PRO A 247 -19.90 1.57 -7.41
N PRO A 248 -19.81 2.83 -7.87
CA PRO A 248 -20.77 3.41 -8.82
C PRO A 248 -20.80 2.73 -10.20
N LYS A 249 -19.75 1.98 -10.55
CA LYS A 249 -19.68 1.15 -11.77
C LYS A 249 -20.09 -0.31 -11.54
N GLY A 250 -20.72 -0.62 -10.40
CA GLY A 250 -21.21 -1.95 -10.02
C GLY A 250 -20.11 -2.91 -9.55
N ASN A 251 -19.10 -3.16 -10.37
CA ASN A 251 -17.98 -4.07 -10.06
C ASN A 251 -16.76 -3.29 -9.56
N GLY A 252 -16.16 -3.72 -8.45
CA GLY A 252 -14.94 -3.08 -7.94
C GLY A 252 -14.49 -3.64 -6.61
N ALA A 253 -13.20 -3.45 -6.31
CA ALA A 253 -12.56 -3.94 -5.09
C ALA A 253 -13.18 -3.39 -3.80
N SER A 254 -13.89 -2.26 -3.88
CA SER A 254 -14.59 -1.64 -2.76
C SER A 254 -15.99 -2.20 -2.52
N LEU A 255 -16.45 -3.22 -3.27
CA LEU A 255 -17.73 -3.88 -2.99
C LEU A 255 -17.66 -4.55 -1.61
N LYS A 256 -18.59 -4.20 -0.72
CA LYS A 256 -18.67 -4.73 0.64
C LYS A 256 -20.11 -5.16 0.94
N ILE A 257 -20.26 -6.41 1.36
CA ILE A 257 -21.56 -7.04 1.66
C ILE A 257 -21.53 -7.51 3.11
N GLU A 258 -22.62 -7.26 3.83
CA GLU A 258 -22.92 -7.85 5.12
C GLU A 258 -23.84 -9.06 4.88
N TYR A 259 -23.35 -10.23 5.26
CA TYR A 259 -24.08 -11.49 5.27
C TYR A 259 -24.63 -11.73 6.67
N ARG A 260 -25.95 -11.92 6.79
CA ARG A 260 -26.63 -12.10 8.08
C ARG A 260 -26.96 -13.56 8.35
N PHE A 261 -27.04 -13.90 9.64
CA PHE A 261 -27.44 -15.20 10.16
C PHE A 261 -28.75 -15.08 10.97
N PRO A 262 -29.54 -16.17 11.14
CA PRO A 262 -29.33 -17.51 10.59
C PRO A 262 -29.60 -17.55 9.08
N ARG A 263 -28.77 -18.31 8.37
CA ARG A 263 -28.91 -18.57 6.93
C ARG A 263 -29.56 -19.92 6.71
N SER A 264 -30.23 -20.10 5.57
CA SER A 264 -30.76 -21.42 5.23
C SER A 264 -29.58 -22.31 4.80
N ALA A 265 -29.45 -23.49 5.41
CA ALA A 265 -28.37 -24.44 5.14
C ALA A 265 -28.44 -25.01 3.71
#